data_AF-A0A7C5T2Y4-F1
#
_entry.id   AF-A0A7C5T2Y4-F1
#
_cell.length_a   1.000
_cell.length_b   1.000
_cell.length_c   1.000
_cell.angle_alpha   90.00
_cell.angle_beta   90.00
_cell.angle_gamma   90.00
#
_symmetry.space_group_name_H-M   'P 1'
#
loop_
_entity.id
_entity.type
_entity.pdbx_description
1 polymer ?
#
loop_
_entity_poly.entity_id
_entity_poly.type
_entity_poly.pdbx_seq_one_letter_code
_entity_poly.pdbx_strand_id
1 'polypeptide(L)'
;MLKANRLAAPLAVTLVTLAALSSVRTVLVGGEVAGWDHSFHLTNAYLTHFFFIPDGSPLGYDPWHMFGWPPTLYYNLGTSLFVSLAYGFASPILDFKSTYSFCVALSYALLAPALAALVHSMTGSGLSAFFAAIAAVAVFDQENSWTDVGWRQVYYVGMWPQRWGLVTGVASVALFSYALKKRGLSALALLAGASLMIAWSIITHVMMGVASALLAALIAIFKACPDVRSRKFDVAAK
;
A
#
# COMPACT_ATOMS: atom_id res chain seq x y z
N MET A 1 25.47 -24.21 8.69
CA MET A 1 23.98 -24.23 8.80
C MET A 1 23.31 -22.86 9.04
N LEU A 2 24.02 -21.77 9.36
CA LEU A 2 23.42 -20.45 9.68
C LEU A 2 22.92 -19.59 8.49
N LYS A 3 23.25 -19.93 7.24
CA LYS A 3 22.80 -19.17 6.05
C LYS A 3 21.39 -19.58 5.57
N ALA A 4 20.99 -20.84 5.76
CA ALA A 4 19.70 -21.35 5.28
C ALA A 4 18.50 -20.67 5.97
N ASN A 5 18.63 -20.32 7.26
CA ASN A 5 17.55 -19.66 8.01
C ASN A 5 17.32 -18.18 7.65
N ARG A 6 18.30 -17.48 7.07
CA ARG A 6 18.12 -16.04 6.73
C ARG A 6 17.19 -15.82 5.53
N LEU A 7 17.09 -16.81 4.64
CA LEU A 7 16.27 -16.74 3.43
C LEU A 7 14.88 -17.35 3.61
N ALA A 8 14.67 -18.17 4.65
CA ALA A 8 13.40 -18.87 4.88
C ALA A 8 12.22 -17.91 5.06
N ALA A 9 12.37 -16.85 5.88
CA ALA A 9 11.29 -15.90 6.10
C ALA A 9 10.97 -15.03 4.87
N PRO A 10 11.96 -14.41 4.17
CA PRO A 10 11.70 -13.72 2.91
C PRO A 10 11.06 -14.62 1.85
N LEU A 11 11.51 -15.88 1.74
CA LEU A 11 10.93 -16.85 0.82
C LEU A 11 9.47 -17.16 1.19
N ALA A 12 9.17 -17.40 2.47
CA ALA A 12 7.82 -17.66 2.94
C ALA A 12 6.88 -16.47 2.67
N VAL A 13 7.32 -15.24 2.93
CA VAL A 13 6.54 -14.03 2.60
C VAL A 13 6.32 -13.91 1.09
N THR A 14 7.33 -14.23 0.29
CA THR A 14 7.21 -14.24 -1.18
C THR A 14 6.17 -15.27 -1.64
N LEU A 15 6.19 -16.48 -1.07
CA LEU A 15 5.21 -17.52 -1.37
C LEU A 15 3.80 -17.12 -0.98
N VAL A 16 3.61 -16.49 0.20
CA VAL A 16 2.31 -15.93 0.61
C VAL A 16 1.83 -14.86 -0.36
N THR A 17 2.73 -13.97 -0.79
CA THR A 17 2.42 -12.90 -1.75
C THR A 17 1.99 -13.47 -3.11
N LEU A 18 2.72 -14.47 -3.61
CA LEU A 18 2.40 -15.14 -4.87
C LEU A 18 1.10 -15.94 -4.76
N ALA A 19 0.87 -16.63 -3.65
CA ALA A 19 -0.38 -17.35 -3.39
C ALA A 19 -1.57 -16.38 -3.36
N ALA A 20 -1.44 -15.25 -2.67
CA ALA A 20 -2.45 -14.20 -2.63
C ALA A 20 -2.70 -13.59 -4.02
N LEU A 21 -1.66 -13.32 -4.81
CA LEU A 21 -1.83 -12.83 -6.18
C LEU A 21 -2.56 -13.88 -7.04
N SER A 22 -2.19 -15.15 -6.90
CA SER A 22 -2.80 -16.27 -7.64
C SER A 22 -4.26 -16.56 -7.26
N SER A 23 -4.68 -16.19 -6.05
CA SER A 23 -6.05 -16.42 -5.57
C SER A 23 -7.06 -15.43 -6.16
N VAL A 24 -6.59 -14.30 -6.72
CA VAL A 24 -7.45 -13.31 -7.39
C VAL A 24 -7.83 -13.80 -8.80
N ARG A 25 -8.78 -14.75 -8.85
CA ARG A 25 -9.15 -15.44 -10.09
C ARG A 25 -9.74 -14.52 -11.15
N THR A 26 -10.52 -13.51 -10.76
CA THR A 26 -11.14 -12.54 -11.69
C THR A 26 -10.11 -11.85 -12.58
N VAL A 27 -8.90 -11.66 -12.06
CA VAL A 27 -7.82 -10.94 -12.75
C VAL A 27 -6.97 -11.89 -13.59
N LEU A 28 -6.79 -13.14 -13.18
CA LEU A 28 -5.90 -14.11 -13.84
C LEU A 28 -6.59 -15.05 -14.84
N VAL A 29 -7.86 -15.38 -14.60
CA VAL A 29 -8.65 -16.29 -15.46
C VAL A 29 -9.50 -15.51 -16.46
N GLY A 30 -9.58 -14.19 -16.30
CA GLY A 30 -10.45 -13.30 -17.07
C GLY A 30 -11.75 -13.02 -16.34
N GLY A 31 -12.25 -11.80 -16.52
CA GLY A 31 -13.42 -11.27 -15.83
C GLY A 31 -13.34 -9.76 -15.71
N GLU A 32 -14.38 -9.15 -15.15
CA GLU A 32 -14.36 -7.75 -14.76
C GLU A 32 -14.25 -7.66 -13.25
N VAL A 33 -13.44 -6.71 -12.77
CA VAL A 33 -13.43 -6.41 -11.34
C VAL A 33 -14.79 -5.78 -11.02
N ALA A 34 -15.67 -6.59 -10.45
CA ALA A 34 -16.97 -6.16 -9.97
C ALA A 34 -16.78 -5.14 -8.84
N GLY A 35 -17.75 -4.24 -8.69
CA GLY A 35 -17.82 -3.27 -7.61
C GLY A 35 -18.25 -1.90 -8.12
N TRP A 36 -18.89 -1.13 -7.23
CA TRP A 36 -19.55 0.12 -7.58
C TRP A 36 -18.60 1.15 -8.22
N ASP A 37 -17.43 1.37 -7.60
CA ASP A 37 -16.52 2.45 -8.00
C ASP A 37 -15.48 2.03 -9.05
N HIS A 38 -15.38 0.75 -9.39
CA HIS A 38 -14.32 0.26 -10.28
C HIS A 38 -14.41 0.83 -11.70
N SER A 39 -15.62 1.07 -12.22
CA SER A 39 -15.83 1.68 -13.54
C SER A 39 -15.35 3.13 -13.58
N PHE A 40 -15.57 3.89 -12.52
CA PHE A 40 -15.06 5.26 -12.39
C PHE A 40 -13.54 5.28 -12.33
N HIS A 41 -12.93 4.42 -11.49
CA HIS A 41 -11.48 4.31 -11.38
C HIS A 41 -10.82 3.88 -12.70
N LEU A 42 -11.41 2.91 -13.42
CA LEU A 42 -10.92 2.48 -14.71
C LEU A 42 -10.98 3.62 -15.74
N THR A 43 -12.11 4.33 -15.80
CA THR A 43 -12.29 5.48 -16.70
C THR A 43 -11.29 6.59 -16.38
N ASN A 44 -11.13 6.94 -15.11
CA ASN A 44 -10.19 7.98 -14.69
C ASN A 44 -8.74 7.59 -15.01
N ALA A 45 -8.37 6.33 -14.79
CA ALA A 45 -7.05 5.83 -15.18
C ALA A 45 -6.84 5.90 -16.70
N TYR A 46 -7.86 5.52 -17.48
CA TYR A 46 -7.81 5.56 -18.94
C TYR A 46 -7.61 7.00 -19.44
N LEU A 47 -8.44 7.94 -18.96
CA LEU A 47 -8.31 9.35 -19.29
C LEU A 47 -6.95 9.91 -18.86
N THR A 48 -6.47 9.51 -17.68
CA THR A 48 -5.14 9.91 -17.19
C THR A 48 -4.04 9.48 -18.15
N HIS A 49 -4.07 8.24 -18.61
CA HIS A 49 -3.03 7.70 -19.48
C HIS A 49 -3.07 8.29 -20.90
N PHE A 50 -4.25 8.28 -21.54
CA PHE A 50 -4.38 8.58 -22.96
C PHE A 50 -4.54 10.08 -23.27
N PHE A 51 -4.93 10.90 -22.29
CA PHE A 51 -5.21 12.32 -22.51
C PHE A 51 -4.42 13.21 -21.53
N PHE A 52 -4.59 13.03 -20.22
CA PHE A 52 -4.06 14.00 -19.24
C PHE A 52 -2.54 14.01 -19.10
N ILE A 53 -1.89 12.85 -19.10
CA ILE A 53 -0.43 12.78 -19.08
C ILE A 53 0.16 13.35 -20.38
N PRO A 54 -0.29 12.93 -21.59
CA PRO A 54 0.16 13.52 -22.85
C PRO A 54 0.00 15.04 -22.93
N ASP A 55 -1.10 15.57 -22.41
CA ASP A 55 -1.41 17.01 -22.44
C ASP A 55 -0.68 17.81 -21.34
N GLY A 56 0.11 17.15 -20.49
CA GLY A 56 0.78 17.80 -19.36
C GLY A 56 -0.17 18.32 -18.28
N SER A 57 -1.40 17.82 -18.23
CA SER A 57 -2.47 18.22 -17.31
C SER A 57 -2.91 17.05 -16.41
N PRO A 58 -2.03 16.49 -15.56
CA PRO A 58 -2.32 15.26 -14.80
C PRO A 58 -3.44 15.41 -13.75
N LEU A 59 -3.82 16.65 -13.41
CA LEU A 59 -4.99 16.93 -12.55
C LEU A 59 -6.31 16.95 -13.34
N GLY A 60 -6.24 16.80 -14.66
CA GLY A 60 -7.36 16.40 -15.51
C GLY A 60 -8.51 17.39 -15.56
N TYR A 61 -8.27 18.69 -15.73
CA TYR A 61 -9.40 19.54 -16.14
C TYR A 61 -9.76 19.26 -17.58
N ASP A 62 -10.94 18.68 -17.80
CA ASP A 62 -11.50 18.48 -19.13
C ASP A 62 -12.98 18.90 -19.15
N PRO A 63 -13.35 19.96 -19.90
CA PRO A 63 -14.73 20.43 -20.00
C PRO A 63 -15.68 19.43 -20.69
N TRP A 64 -15.15 18.44 -21.42
CA TRP A 64 -15.92 17.47 -22.21
C TRP A 64 -16.17 16.15 -21.48
N HIS A 65 -15.39 15.83 -20.44
CA HIS A 65 -15.56 14.62 -19.62
C HIS A 65 -16.14 14.96 -18.24
N MET A 66 -16.98 14.07 -17.69
CA MET A 66 -17.65 14.25 -16.38
C MET A 66 -18.40 15.59 -16.20
N PHE A 67 -19.04 16.11 -17.25
CA PHE A 67 -19.74 17.41 -17.22
C PHE A 67 -18.84 18.59 -16.77
N GLY A 68 -17.54 18.52 -17.07
CA GLY A 68 -16.57 19.56 -16.73
C GLY A 68 -16.00 19.47 -15.30
N TRP A 69 -16.26 18.38 -14.59
CA TRP A 69 -15.67 18.12 -13.28
C TRP A 69 -14.29 17.46 -13.47
N PRO A 70 -13.24 17.93 -12.79
CA PRO A 70 -11.93 17.27 -12.84
C PRO A 70 -12.07 15.83 -12.32
N PRO A 71 -11.65 14.78 -13.05
CA PRO A 71 -11.76 13.41 -12.57
C PRO A 71 -11.00 13.15 -11.27
N THR A 72 -10.00 13.98 -10.96
CA THR A 72 -9.26 13.92 -9.69
C THR A 72 -9.95 14.62 -8.52
N LEU A 73 -11.09 15.27 -8.75
CA LEU A 73 -11.86 15.95 -7.70
C LEU A 73 -12.57 14.95 -6.78
N TYR A 74 -13.06 13.85 -7.34
CA TYR A 74 -13.81 12.82 -6.60
C TYR A 74 -12.92 11.65 -6.15
N TYR A 75 -11.91 11.30 -6.94
CA TYR A 75 -10.95 10.25 -6.61
C TYR A 75 -9.52 10.75 -6.76
N ASN A 76 -8.67 10.48 -5.76
CA ASN A 76 -7.31 10.99 -5.80
C ASN A 76 -6.50 10.38 -6.96
N LEU A 77 -5.57 11.16 -7.49
CA LEU A 77 -4.80 10.85 -8.71
C LEU A 77 -3.90 9.60 -8.60
N GLY A 78 -3.53 9.19 -7.39
CA GLY A 78 -2.48 8.18 -7.15
C GLY A 78 -2.73 6.81 -7.79
N THR A 79 -3.96 6.29 -7.76
CA THR A 79 -4.29 5.02 -8.43
C THR A 79 -4.32 5.16 -9.94
N SER A 80 -4.86 6.26 -10.46
CA SER A 80 -4.87 6.54 -11.90
C SER A 80 -3.45 6.65 -12.47
N LEU A 81 -2.55 7.33 -11.76
CA LEU A 81 -1.12 7.35 -12.10
C LEU A 81 -0.49 5.97 -12.01
N PHE A 82 -0.78 5.21 -10.95
CA PHE A 82 -0.25 3.85 -10.79
C PHE A 82 -0.59 2.96 -11.98
N VAL A 83 -1.87 2.94 -12.38
CA VAL A 83 -2.34 2.16 -13.54
C VAL A 83 -1.73 2.69 -14.84
N SER A 84 -1.67 4.02 -15.01
CA SER A 84 -1.09 4.64 -16.21
C SER A 84 0.39 4.28 -16.39
N LEU A 85 1.16 4.30 -15.30
CA LEU A 85 2.56 3.90 -15.29
C LEU A 85 2.70 2.40 -15.56
N ALA A 86 1.90 1.57 -14.89
CA ALA A 86 1.90 0.12 -15.10
C ALA A 86 1.61 -0.24 -16.56
N TYR A 87 0.63 0.43 -17.18
CA TYR A 87 0.29 0.21 -18.59
C TYR A 87 1.39 0.70 -19.53
N GLY A 88 2.05 1.82 -19.21
CA GLY A 88 3.23 2.27 -19.96
C GLY A 88 4.32 1.19 -20.07
N PHE A 89 4.52 0.40 -19.00
CA PHE A 89 5.46 -0.74 -19.02
C PHE A 89 4.88 -2.04 -19.60
N ALA A 90 3.56 -2.25 -19.47
CA ALA A 90 2.91 -3.52 -19.80
C ALA A 90 2.23 -3.54 -21.18
N SER A 91 2.07 -2.40 -21.85
CA SER A 91 1.28 -2.24 -23.09
C SER A 91 1.62 -3.19 -24.26
N PRO A 92 2.84 -3.74 -24.44
CA PRO A 92 3.03 -4.77 -25.47
C PRO A 92 2.47 -6.15 -25.08
N ILE A 93 2.08 -6.37 -23.83
CA ILE A 93 1.72 -7.68 -23.26
C ILE A 93 0.28 -7.70 -22.72
N LEU A 94 -0.16 -6.61 -22.09
CA LEU A 94 -1.47 -6.49 -21.46
C LEU A 94 -2.23 -5.29 -22.05
N ASP A 95 -3.51 -5.49 -22.33
CA ASP A 95 -4.42 -4.37 -22.59
C ASP A 95 -4.64 -3.51 -21.33
N PHE A 96 -5.26 -2.36 -21.50
CA PHE A 96 -5.47 -1.40 -20.41
C PHE A 96 -6.34 -1.98 -19.28
N LYS A 97 -7.39 -2.73 -19.62
CA LYS A 97 -8.34 -3.31 -18.67
C LYS A 97 -7.68 -4.41 -17.83
N SER A 98 -6.93 -5.27 -18.49
CA SER A 98 -6.11 -6.32 -17.89
C SER A 98 -5.04 -5.73 -16.97
N THR A 99 -4.42 -4.61 -17.37
CA THR A 99 -3.46 -3.89 -16.53
C THR A 99 -4.11 -3.29 -15.28
N TYR A 100 -5.28 -2.65 -15.43
CA TYR A 100 -6.05 -2.15 -14.30
C TYR A 100 -6.40 -3.27 -13.30
N SER A 101 -6.95 -4.38 -13.81
CA SER A 101 -7.27 -5.57 -13.02
C SER A 101 -6.04 -6.10 -12.27
N PHE A 102 -4.88 -6.14 -12.94
CA PHE A 102 -3.62 -6.54 -12.33
C PHE A 102 -3.18 -5.59 -11.21
N CYS A 103 -3.29 -4.28 -11.40
CA CYS A 103 -3.03 -3.29 -10.35
C CYS A 103 -3.95 -3.47 -9.12
N VAL A 104 -5.22 -3.81 -9.33
CA VAL A 104 -6.15 -4.14 -8.22
C VAL A 104 -5.65 -5.38 -7.48
N ALA A 105 -5.27 -6.44 -8.18
CA ALA A 105 -4.73 -7.66 -7.54
C ALA A 105 -3.42 -7.39 -6.78
N LEU A 106 -2.54 -6.53 -7.31
CA LEU A 106 -1.34 -6.09 -6.62
C LEU A 106 -1.66 -5.35 -5.32
N SER A 107 -2.72 -4.55 -5.27
CA SER A 107 -3.11 -3.84 -4.04
C SER A 107 -3.51 -4.78 -2.90
N TYR A 108 -3.96 -5.99 -3.21
CA TYR A 108 -4.23 -7.03 -2.24
C TYR A 108 -2.97 -7.79 -1.84
N ALA A 109 -2.23 -8.30 -2.82
CA ALA A 109 -1.07 -9.14 -2.57
C ALA A 109 0.07 -8.38 -1.88
N LEU A 110 0.32 -7.12 -2.26
CA LEU A 110 1.46 -6.34 -1.75
C LEU A 110 1.28 -5.84 -0.31
N LEU A 111 0.10 -6.00 0.31
CA LEU A 111 -0.03 -5.74 1.74
C LEU A 111 0.74 -6.77 2.57
N ALA A 112 0.84 -8.03 2.11
CA ALA A 112 1.61 -9.07 2.79
C ALA A 112 3.07 -8.68 3.03
N PRO A 113 3.88 -8.33 2.01
CA PRO A 113 5.26 -7.94 2.22
C PRO A 113 5.40 -6.61 2.97
N ALA A 114 4.47 -5.66 2.78
CA ALA A 114 4.49 -4.38 3.50
C ALA A 114 4.32 -4.60 5.02
N LEU A 115 3.29 -5.36 5.41
CA LEU A 115 3.00 -5.62 6.82
C LEU A 115 4.06 -6.53 7.46
N ALA A 116 4.54 -7.53 6.73
CA ALA A 116 5.66 -8.36 7.16
C ALA A 116 6.92 -7.52 7.42
N ALA A 117 7.24 -6.58 6.52
CA ALA A 117 8.38 -5.68 6.68
C ALA A 117 8.21 -4.78 7.92
N LEU A 118 7.02 -4.26 8.18
CA LEU A 118 6.72 -3.46 9.37
C LEU A 118 6.91 -4.29 10.65
N VAL A 119 6.27 -5.45 10.75
CA VAL A 119 6.35 -6.32 11.94
C VAL A 119 7.79 -6.78 12.18
N HIS A 120 8.52 -7.16 11.13
CA HIS A 120 9.93 -7.51 11.25
C HIS A 120 10.78 -6.30 11.70
N SER A 121 10.48 -5.10 11.19
CA SER A 121 11.20 -3.89 11.61
C SER A 121 11.03 -3.59 13.10
N MET A 122 9.92 -4.00 13.70
CA MET A 122 9.64 -3.80 15.13
C MET A 122 10.21 -4.93 15.99
N THR A 123 10.00 -6.19 15.59
CA THR A 123 10.28 -7.38 16.40
C THR A 123 11.64 -8.03 16.11
N GLY A 124 12.19 -7.85 14.91
CA GLY A 124 13.34 -8.63 14.42
C GLY A 124 13.05 -10.10 14.14
N SER A 125 11.79 -10.54 14.23
CA SER A 125 11.39 -11.95 14.08
C SER A 125 10.85 -12.23 12.67
N GLY A 126 11.50 -13.14 11.95
CA GLY A 126 11.03 -13.62 10.65
C GLY A 126 9.73 -14.41 10.72
N LEU A 127 9.51 -15.14 11.83
CA LEU A 127 8.27 -15.90 12.06
C LEU A 127 7.08 -14.97 12.26
N SER A 128 7.25 -13.90 13.06
CA SER A 128 6.21 -12.89 13.27
C SER A 128 5.88 -12.15 11.97
N ALA A 129 6.90 -11.88 11.14
CA ALA A 129 6.72 -11.29 9.81
C ALA A 129 5.90 -12.20 8.87
N PHE A 130 6.16 -13.51 8.91
CA PHE A 130 5.40 -14.49 8.14
C PHE A 130 3.93 -14.55 8.55
N PHE A 131 3.63 -14.61 9.85
CA PHE A 131 2.24 -14.58 10.33
C PHE A 131 1.55 -13.26 10.00
N ALA A 132 2.28 -12.14 10.04
CA ALA A 132 1.76 -10.86 9.61
C ALA A 132 1.43 -10.85 8.10
N ALA A 133 2.26 -11.47 7.26
CA ALA A 133 1.98 -11.63 5.83
C ALA A 133 0.69 -12.43 5.61
N ILE A 134 0.50 -13.55 6.33
CA ILE A 134 -0.73 -14.35 6.25
C ILE A 134 -1.94 -13.51 6.67
N ALA A 135 -1.85 -12.84 7.82
CA ALA A 135 -2.94 -12.02 8.34
C ALA A 135 -3.33 -10.87 7.40
N ALA A 136 -2.37 -10.32 6.64
CA ALA A 136 -2.63 -9.25 5.68
C ALA A 136 -3.53 -9.67 4.50
N VAL A 137 -3.48 -10.94 4.11
CA VAL A 137 -4.19 -11.47 2.93
C VAL A 137 -5.30 -12.44 3.29
N ALA A 138 -5.40 -12.86 4.55
CA ALA A 138 -6.55 -13.63 5.02
C ALA A 138 -7.84 -12.85 4.78
N VAL A 139 -8.85 -13.53 4.23
CA VAL A 139 -10.18 -12.97 3.99
C VAL A 139 -11.16 -13.71 4.89
N PHE A 140 -11.98 -12.97 5.62
CA PHE A 140 -12.96 -13.52 6.54
C PHE A 140 -14.39 -13.25 6.07
N ASP A 141 -15.28 -14.22 6.26
CA ASP A 141 -16.70 -14.09 5.90
C ASP A 141 -17.44 -13.00 6.68
N GLN A 142 -16.86 -12.56 7.80
CA GLN A 142 -17.38 -11.53 8.68
C GLN A 142 -16.95 -10.12 8.27
N GLU A 143 -16.04 -9.96 7.29
CA GLU A 143 -15.61 -8.64 6.81
C GLU A 143 -16.81 -7.83 6.32
N ASN A 144 -17.05 -6.66 6.91
CA ASN A 144 -18.05 -5.72 6.46
C ASN A 144 -17.54 -4.98 5.22
N SER A 145 -18.27 -5.09 4.11
CA SER A 145 -17.88 -4.52 2.83
C SER A 145 -17.83 -2.99 2.79
N TRP A 146 -18.33 -2.28 3.81
CA TRP A 146 -18.36 -0.82 3.84
C TRP A 146 -17.30 -0.23 4.78
N THR A 147 -17.03 -0.90 5.90
CA THR A 147 -16.17 -0.37 6.96
C THR A 147 -14.82 -1.04 7.04
N ASP A 148 -14.74 -2.33 6.71
CA ASP A 148 -13.50 -3.08 6.85
C ASP A 148 -12.67 -2.86 5.60
N VAL A 149 -11.43 -2.38 5.76
CA VAL A 149 -10.47 -2.15 4.66
C VAL A 149 -9.89 -3.49 4.17
N GLY A 150 -10.77 -4.49 4.02
CA GLY A 150 -10.51 -5.85 3.60
C GLY A 150 -10.77 -6.06 2.11
N TRP A 151 -10.68 -7.32 1.69
CA TRP A 151 -10.81 -7.66 0.27
C TRP A 151 -12.26 -7.56 -0.22
N ARG A 152 -13.23 -7.77 0.68
CA ARG A 152 -14.65 -7.58 0.35
C ARG A 152 -14.98 -6.13 0.00
N GLN A 153 -14.43 -5.15 0.72
CA GLN A 153 -14.67 -3.73 0.41
C GLN A 153 -14.11 -3.35 -0.97
N VAL A 154 -12.96 -3.93 -1.35
CA VAL A 154 -12.41 -3.76 -2.70
C VAL A 154 -13.42 -4.26 -3.75
N TYR A 155 -13.90 -5.50 -3.64
CA TYR A 155 -14.80 -6.08 -4.65
C TYR A 155 -16.24 -5.56 -4.63
N TYR A 156 -16.78 -5.18 -3.48
CA TYR A 156 -18.18 -4.73 -3.42
C TYR A 156 -18.30 -3.24 -3.70
N VAL A 157 -17.46 -2.42 -3.06
CA VAL A 157 -17.56 -0.96 -3.14
C VAL A 157 -16.60 -0.41 -4.19
N GLY A 158 -15.43 -1.02 -4.39
CA GLY A 158 -14.40 -0.50 -5.28
C GLY A 158 -13.35 0.35 -4.57
N MET A 159 -13.27 0.34 -3.24
CA MET A 159 -12.30 1.12 -2.43
C MET A 159 -10.86 0.56 -2.49
N TRP A 160 -10.44 0.05 -3.64
CA TRP A 160 -9.07 -0.37 -3.87
C TRP A 160 -8.02 0.77 -3.78
N PRO A 161 -8.34 2.07 -4.01
CA PRO A 161 -7.39 3.15 -3.69
C PRO A 161 -7.07 3.22 -2.21
N GLN A 162 -8.05 3.00 -1.33
CA GLN A 162 -7.80 2.95 0.11
C GLN A 162 -6.84 1.80 0.45
N ARG A 163 -7.06 0.62 -0.15
CA ARG A 163 -6.18 -0.54 0.02
C ARG A 163 -4.76 -0.27 -0.51
N TRP A 164 -4.60 0.35 -1.68
CA TRP A 164 -3.29 0.71 -2.22
C TRP A 164 -2.59 1.80 -1.39
N GLY A 165 -3.35 2.77 -0.88
CA GLY A 165 -2.87 3.76 0.07
C GLY A 165 -2.36 3.10 1.35
N LEU A 166 -3.04 2.06 1.85
CA LEU A 166 -2.58 1.29 3.00
C LEU A 166 -1.28 0.53 2.71
N VAL A 167 -1.15 -0.11 1.53
CA VAL A 167 0.09 -0.81 1.14
C VAL A 167 1.30 0.12 1.18
N THR A 168 1.21 1.26 0.49
CA THR A 168 2.31 2.24 0.42
C THR A 168 2.55 2.91 1.77
N GLY A 169 1.48 3.20 2.51
CA GLY A 169 1.55 3.74 3.87
C GLY A 169 2.30 2.82 4.84
N VAL A 170 1.90 1.55 4.93
CA VAL A 170 2.55 0.54 5.80
C VAL A 170 4.00 0.31 5.37
N ALA A 171 4.27 0.21 4.07
CA ALA A 171 5.63 0.08 3.55
C ALA A 171 6.50 1.28 3.95
N SER A 172 5.97 2.50 3.90
CA SER A 172 6.67 3.70 4.37
C SER A 172 7.07 3.59 5.84
N VAL A 173 6.14 3.21 6.71
CA VAL A 173 6.39 3.08 8.14
C VAL A 173 7.44 2.00 8.41
N ALA A 174 7.42 0.90 7.65
CA ALA A 174 8.46 -0.13 7.73
C ALA A 174 9.85 0.42 7.36
N LEU A 175 9.97 1.13 6.24
CA LEU A 175 11.21 1.76 5.79
C LEU A 175 11.72 2.77 6.82
N PHE A 176 10.84 3.62 7.34
CA PHE A 176 11.15 4.56 8.41
C PHE A 176 11.70 3.84 9.66
N SER A 177 11.01 2.79 10.11
CA SER A 177 11.43 2.01 11.28
C SER A 177 12.80 1.35 11.10
N TYR A 178 13.11 0.84 9.89
CA TYR A 178 14.45 0.35 9.55
C TYR A 178 15.49 1.46 9.50
N ALA A 179 15.15 2.63 8.95
CA ALA A 179 16.06 3.77 8.85
C ALA A 179 16.61 4.18 10.21
N LEU A 180 15.76 4.16 11.25
CA LEU A 180 16.15 4.45 12.63
C LEU A 180 17.19 3.48 13.21
N LYS A 181 17.38 2.30 12.60
CA LYS A 181 18.40 1.31 13.00
C LYS A 181 19.67 1.36 12.15
N LYS A 182 19.72 2.25 11.16
CA LYS A 182 20.84 2.40 10.21
C LYS A 182 21.51 3.75 10.40
N ARG A 183 22.67 3.93 9.75
CA ARG A 183 23.46 5.17 9.75
C ARG A 183 23.93 5.49 8.33
N GLY A 184 24.34 6.73 8.10
CA GLY A 184 24.89 7.19 6.82
C GLY A 184 23.90 7.06 5.65
N LEU A 185 24.43 6.78 4.45
CA LEU A 185 23.67 6.72 3.20
C LEU A 185 22.51 5.71 3.23
N SER A 186 22.67 4.58 3.92
CA SER A 186 21.59 3.58 4.03
C SER A 186 20.38 4.10 4.80
N ALA A 187 20.61 4.92 5.86
CA ALA A 187 19.51 5.55 6.57
C ALA A 187 18.82 6.60 5.69
N LEU A 188 19.60 7.41 4.96
CA LEU A 188 19.07 8.42 4.05
C LEU A 188 18.22 7.80 2.94
N ALA A 189 18.68 6.73 2.31
CA ALA A 189 17.93 6.02 1.26
C ALA A 189 16.59 5.46 1.78
N LEU A 190 16.59 4.88 2.98
CA LEU A 190 15.36 4.36 3.61
C LEU A 190 14.39 5.50 3.98
N LEU A 191 14.88 6.64 4.47
CA LEU A 191 14.05 7.81 4.75
C LEU A 191 13.47 8.41 3.48
N ALA A 192 14.27 8.56 2.42
CA ALA A 192 13.77 9.04 1.12
C ALA A 192 12.69 8.10 0.57
N GLY A 193 12.91 6.79 0.62
CA GLY A 193 11.90 5.80 0.26
C GLY A 193 10.63 5.90 1.11
N ALA A 194 10.77 6.07 2.43
CA ALA A 194 9.63 6.27 3.32
C ALA A 194 8.82 7.53 2.94
N SER A 195 9.49 8.67 2.73
CA SER A 195 8.85 9.92 2.33
C SER A 195 8.11 9.79 0.99
N LEU A 196 8.72 9.16 -0.01
CA LEU A 196 8.08 8.91 -1.31
C LEU A 196 6.84 8.02 -1.16
N MET A 197 6.91 6.97 -0.34
CA MET A 197 5.78 6.07 -0.11
C MET A 197 4.64 6.72 0.69
N ILE A 198 4.94 7.61 1.65
CA ILE A 198 3.91 8.42 2.33
C ILE A 198 3.27 9.38 1.34
N ALA A 199 4.06 10.09 0.52
CA ALA A 199 3.53 10.99 -0.50
C ALA A 199 2.60 10.23 -1.46
N TRP A 200 3.01 9.04 -1.91
CA TRP A 200 2.19 8.17 -2.75
C TRP A 200 0.89 7.76 -2.05
N SER A 201 0.96 7.39 -0.77
CA SER A 201 -0.21 7.04 0.04
C SER A 201 -1.19 8.21 0.14
N ILE A 202 -0.71 9.44 0.36
CA ILE A 202 -1.55 10.66 0.44
C ILE A 202 -2.27 10.90 -0.89
N ILE A 203 -1.55 10.89 -2.01
CA ILE A 203 -2.17 11.13 -3.33
C ILE A 203 -3.03 9.96 -3.80
N THR A 204 -2.98 8.80 -3.15
CA THR A 204 -3.86 7.66 -3.42
C THR A 204 -5.10 7.71 -2.54
N HIS A 205 -4.91 7.95 -1.24
CA HIS A 205 -5.98 8.06 -0.24
C HIS A 205 -5.49 8.83 1.00
N VAL A 206 -5.92 10.08 1.14
CA VAL A 206 -5.40 11.04 2.16
C VAL A 206 -5.37 10.43 3.56
N MET A 207 -6.46 9.78 3.99
CA MET A 207 -6.53 9.21 5.35
C MET A 207 -5.50 8.11 5.61
N MET A 208 -5.14 7.31 4.60
CA MET A 208 -4.13 6.26 4.77
C MET A 208 -2.72 6.87 4.89
N GLY A 209 -2.46 7.91 4.10
CA GLY A 209 -1.21 8.67 4.17
C GLY A 209 -1.04 9.38 5.52
N VAL A 210 -2.07 10.07 5.99
CA VAL A 210 -2.07 10.74 7.30
C VAL A 210 -1.93 9.74 8.44
N ALA A 211 -2.68 8.62 8.42
CA ALA A 211 -2.54 7.58 9.43
C ALA A 211 -1.12 6.99 9.48
N SER A 212 -0.50 6.79 8.32
CA SER A 212 0.88 6.28 8.23
C SER A 212 1.91 7.29 8.75
N ALA A 213 1.73 8.58 8.44
CA ALA A 213 2.57 9.65 8.97
C ALA A 213 2.47 9.76 10.50
N LEU A 214 1.25 9.67 11.04
CA LEU A 214 1.01 9.65 12.49
C LEU A 214 1.69 8.45 13.15
N LEU A 215 1.57 7.25 12.56
CA LEU A 215 2.24 6.05 13.08
C LEU A 215 3.77 6.19 13.07
N ALA A 216 4.35 6.73 11.99
CA ALA A 216 5.79 7.01 11.92
C ALA A 216 6.22 8.01 13.01
N ALA A 217 5.45 9.09 13.21
CA ALA A 217 5.70 10.06 14.26
C ALA A 217 5.65 9.43 15.67
N LEU A 218 4.66 8.58 15.94
CA LEU A 218 4.57 7.84 17.20
C LEU A 218 5.78 6.94 17.42
N ILE A 219 6.21 6.18 16.40
CA ILE A 219 7.43 5.35 16.47
C ILE A 219 8.66 6.21 16.78
N ALA A 220 8.77 7.39 16.17
CA ALA A 220 9.87 8.32 16.43
C ALA A 220 9.88 8.79 17.88
N ILE A 221 8.72 9.21 18.40
CA ILE A 221 8.55 9.67 19.78
C ILE A 221 8.90 8.55 20.77
N PHE A 222 8.35 7.35 20.58
CA PHE A 222 8.63 6.22 21.47
C PHE A 222 10.10 5.80 21.46
N LYS A 223 10.83 5.97 20.35
CA LYS A 223 12.27 5.72 20.29
C LYS A 223 13.12 6.87 20.84
N ALA A 224 12.66 8.12 20.70
CA ALA A 224 13.36 9.30 21.17
C ALA A 224 13.16 9.54 22.68
N CYS A 225 12.11 8.98 23.28
CA CYS A 225 11.91 8.93 24.71
C CYS A 225 12.53 7.65 25.28
N PRO A 226 13.82 7.64 25.70
CA PRO A 226 14.34 6.52 26.44
C PRO A 226 13.56 6.42 27.76
N ASP A 227 12.77 5.35 27.81
CA ASP A 227 12.23 4.70 28.99
C ASP A 227 11.64 5.62 30.08
N VAL A 228 10.33 5.85 30.00
CA VAL A 228 9.51 6.15 31.19
C VAL A 228 9.68 5.03 32.24
N ARG A 229 10.17 3.82 31.89
CA ARG A 229 10.50 2.76 32.84
C ARG A 229 11.89 2.87 33.47
N SER A 230 12.82 3.67 32.94
CA SER A 230 14.10 3.94 33.62
C SER A 230 14.01 5.11 34.60
N ARG A 231 12.89 5.84 34.62
CA ARG A 231 12.55 6.71 35.74
C ARG A 231 12.20 5.81 36.92
N LYS A 232 13.21 5.42 37.69
CA LYS A 232 13.00 5.09 39.10
C LYS A 232 12.16 6.24 39.66
N PHE A 233 10.91 5.95 40.01
CA PHE A 233 10.20 6.83 40.92
C PHE A 233 11.04 6.78 42.19
N ASP A 234 11.88 7.79 42.41
CA ASP A 234 12.36 8.13 43.74
C ASP A 234 11.11 8.55 44.52
N VAL A 235 10.34 7.55 44.96
CA VAL A 235 9.43 7.70 46.07
C VAL A 235 10.35 7.90 47.25
N ALA A 236 10.68 9.18 47.48
CA ALA A 236 11.35 9.62 48.68
C ALA A 236 10.55 9.06 49.86
N ALA A 237 11.10 8.03 50.49
CA ALA A 237 10.72 7.67 51.84
C ALA A 237 11.08 8.86 52.72
N LYS A 238 10.06 9.65 53.06
CA LYS A 238 10.03 10.53 54.21
C LYS A 238 8.77 10.23 54.99
#